data_AF-A0A9D3P718-F1
#
_entry.id   AF-A0A9D3P718-F1
#
_cell.length_a   1.000
_cell.length_b   1.000
_cell.length_c   1.000
_cell.angle_alpha   90.00
_cell.angle_beta   90.00
_cell.angle_gamma   90.00
#
_symmetry.space_group_name_H-M   'P 1'
#
loop_
_entity.id
_entity.type
_entity.pdbx_description
1 polymer ?
#
loop_
_entity_poly.entity_id
_entity_poly.type
_entity_poly.pdbx_seq_one_letter_code
_entity_poly.pdbx_strand_id
1 'polypeptide(L)'
;MYKTRSISAAEAFLLQINFTNICLFISILLFLLFNLNVINFPFTLYMLFYSPSFTARPIFLLAMCMIIYQAMVHPVTFMATKTWFHWEWLVITLIWIYTLVVNVAIVFNKYNYSYPVFVAMFLISLPITMYFNITAVRALISRGPGNDNQTLNPAKRKAFRIILSIQLVLLMIYVPRTYYYVHDYIAPMDGESPTLTARPIFLLAMCVIFYLAIVHPVTYMTAKTWLHWEWLVVSLGWIYAMAVNVAVIVHEISIFDLIFTVLFYNTYFLSIFFNIATLRALSSSKPGIGGTLDLAKRKAFRIILGILVLLLLYYVPRVYYFVYPFIAPMDLERFMCAEGSVIMVLPKVSELSMPAIFLYSLHKLGVSSKADN
;
A
#
# COMPACT_ATOMS: atom_id res chain seq x y z
N MET A 1 -32.24 -26.02 -3.94
CA MET A 1 -31.70 -25.59 -2.63
C MET A 1 -30.47 -24.72 -2.89
N TYR A 2 -30.61 -23.39 -2.89
CA TYR A 2 -29.50 -22.47 -3.14
C TYR A 2 -28.54 -22.51 -1.96
N LYS A 3 -27.33 -23.05 -2.16
CA LYS A 3 -26.25 -22.99 -1.18
C LYS A 3 -25.78 -21.53 -1.10
N THR A 4 -26.39 -20.74 -0.22
CA THR A 4 -25.96 -19.37 0.09
C THR A 4 -24.50 -19.44 0.50
N ARG A 5 -23.64 -18.84 -0.33
CA ARG A 5 -22.20 -18.79 -0.11
C ARG A 5 -21.97 -17.95 1.15
N SER A 6 -21.67 -18.60 2.27
CA SER A 6 -21.29 -17.91 3.51
C SER A 6 -20.05 -17.07 3.23
N ILE A 7 -20.16 -15.76 3.39
CA ILE A 7 -19.04 -14.83 3.29
C ILE A 7 -17.99 -15.24 4.33
N SER A 8 -16.73 -15.32 3.94
CA SER A 8 -15.65 -15.61 4.90
C SER A 8 -15.37 -14.39 5.78
N ALA A 9 -15.01 -14.60 7.05
CA ALA A 9 -14.42 -13.60 7.94
C ALA A 9 -13.49 -12.62 7.22
N ALA A 10 -12.52 -13.18 6.49
CA ALA A 10 -11.50 -12.42 5.78
C ALA A 10 -12.09 -11.54 4.67
N GLU A 11 -13.14 -12.01 3.99
CA GLU A 11 -13.87 -11.25 2.97
C GLU A 11 -14.64 -10.10 3.61
N ALA A 12 -15.26 -10.32 4.77
CA ALA A 12 -15.99 -9.29 5.52
C ALA A 12 -15.06 -8.16 5.98
N PHE A 13 -13.93 -8.48 6.62
CA PHE A 13 -12.95 -7.47 7.03
C PHE A 13 -12.29 -6.76 5.85
N LEU A 14 -12.01 -7.48 4.75
CA LEU A 14 -11.50 -6.87 3.53
C LEU A 14 -12.50 -5.89 2.93
N LEU A 15 -13.80 -6.21 2.95
CA LEU A 15 -14.86 -5.29 2.54
C LEU A 15 -14.82 -4.01 3.37
N GLN A 16 -14.66 -4.12 4.70
CA GLN A 16 -14.54 -2.95 5.58
C GLN A 16 -13.29 -2.10 5.29
N ILE A 17 -12.14 -2.72 5.02
CA ILE A 17 -10.93 -2.00 4.61
C ILE A 17 -11.19 -1.21 3.31
N ASN A 18 -11.88 -1.81 2.33
CA ASN A 18 -12.23 -1.10 1.11
C ASN A 18 -13.24 0.02 1.35
N PHE A 19 -14.18 -0.16 2.28
CA PHE A 19 -15.07 0.91 2.69
C PHE A 19 -14.30 2.10 3.28
N THR A 20 -13.27 1.87 4.12
CA THR A 20 -12.40 2.97 4.58
C THR A 20 -11.66 3.69 3.44
N ASN A 21 -11.28 2.97 2.38
CA ASN A 21 -10.68 3.58 1.19
C ASN A 21 -11.68 4.43 0.40
N ILE A 22 -12.95 4.01 0.33
CA ILE A 22 -14.03 4.80 -0.29
C ILE A 22 -14.24 6.09 0.51
N CYS A 23 -14.29 6.01 1.84
CA CYS A 23 -14.37 7.20 2.70
C CYS A 23 -13.18 8.15 2.45
N LEU A 24 -11.95 7.62 2.38
CA LEU A 24 -10.78 8.43 2.03
C LEU A 24 -10.96 9.14 0.69
N PHE A 25 -11.40 8.41 -0.33
CA PHE A 25 -11.61 8.96 -1.66
C PHE A 25 -12.65 10.09 -1.65
N ILE A 26 -13.78 9.90 -0.96
CA ILE A 26 -14.80 10.93 -0.78
C ILE A 26 -14.22 12.15 -0.09
N SER A 27 -13.44 11.98 0.98
CA SER A 27 -12.82 13.11 1.69
C SER A 27 -11.87 13.92 0.79
N ILE A 28 -11.07 13.23 -0.03
CA ILE A 28 -10.15 13.87 -0.97
C ILE A 28 -10.93 14.60 -2.07
N LEU A 29 -11.98 13.98 -2.60
CA LEU A 29 -12.85 14.60 -3.61
C LEU A 29 -13.56 15.84 -3.06
N LEU A 30 -14.05 15.78 -1.82
CA LEU A 30 -14.60 16.95 -1.15
C LEU A 30 -13.52 18.04 -1.06
N PHE A 31 -12.36 17.74 -0.47
CA PHE A 31 -11.27 18.71 -0.37
C PHE A 31 -10.91 19.33 -1.72
N LEU A 32 -10.88 18.54 -2.79
CA LEU A 32 -10.68 19.01 -4.16
C LEU A 32 -11.75 20.02 -4.60
N LEU A 33 -13.02 19.67 -4.46
CA LEU A 33 -14.15 20.52 -4.87
C LEU A 33 -14.22 21.82 -4.08
N PHE A 34 -13.78 21.80 -2.82
CA PHE A 34 -13.65 23.01 -2.00
C PHE A 34 -12.56 23.94 -2.52
N ASN A 35 -11.35 23.42 -2.80
CA ASN A 35 -10.26 24.23 -3.33
C ASN A 35 -10.57 24.81 -4.71
N LEU A 36 -11.36 24.10 -5.53
CA LEU A 36 -11.86 24.59 -6.81
C LEU A 36 -13.02 25.61 -6.67
N ASN A 37 -13.41 25.97 -5.45
CA ASN A 37 -14.57 26.83 -5.15
C ASN A 37 -15.90 26.34 -5.76
N VAL A 38 -16.03 25.03 -6.02
CA VAL A 38 -17.25 24.43 -6.59
C VAL A 38 -18.28 24.19 -5.49
N ILE A 39 -17.85 23.72 -4.32
CA ILE A 39 -18.72 23.39 -3.19
C ILE A 39 -18.12 23.90 -1.89
N ASN A 40 -18.90 24.66 -1.11
CA ASN A 40 -18.60 24.96 0.28
C ASN A 40 -19.20 23.88 1.19
N PHE A 41 -18.38 23.23 2.00
CA PHE A 41 -18.84 22.28 3.02
C PHE A 41 -18.09 22.51 4.34
N PRO A 42 -18.69 22.12 5.49
CA PRO A 42 -18.02 22.25 6.77
C PRO A 42 -16.83 21.30 6.86
N PHE A 43 -15.68 21.76 7.35
CA PHE A 43 -14.48 20.92 7.56
C PHE A 43 -14.77 19.64 8.38
N THR A 44 -15.79 19.68 9.23
CA THR A 44 -16.34 18.51 9.95
C THR A 44 -16.71 17.36 9.01
N LEU A 45 -17.33 17.64 7.85
CA LEU A 45 -17.72 16.63 6.87
C LEU A 45 -16.49 15.98 6.24
N TYR A 46 -15.46 16.77 5.92
CA TYR A 46 -14.17 16.24 5.45
C TYR A 46 -13.55 15.30 6.48
N MET A 47 -13.47 15.74 7.74
CA MET A 47 -12.89 14.94 8.83
C MET A 47 -13.67 13.65 9.10
N LEU A 48 -15.00 13.67 8.95
CA LEU A 48 -15.85 12.49 9.12
C LEU A 48 -15.50 11.38 8.13
N PHE A 49 -15.21 11.72 6.88
CA PHE A 49 -14.82 10.75 5.84
C PHE A 49 -13.31 10.44 5.85
N TYR A 50 -12.49 11.40 6.25
CA TYR A 50 -11.03 11.23 6.30
C TYR A 50 -10.61 10.29 7.43
N SER A 51 -11.15 10.50 8.64
CA SER A 51 -10.69 9.85 9.87
C SER A 51 -10.81 8.32 9.90
N PRO A 52 -11.86 7.65 9.37
CA PRO A 52 -11.95 6.18 9.33
C PRO A 52 -10.74 5.49 8.69
N SER A 53 -10.05 6.17 7.77
CA SER A 53 -8.84 5.67 7.11
C SER A 53 -7.65 5.55 8.06
N PHE A 54 -7.67 6.28 9.16
CA PHE A 54 -6.60 6.36 10.16
C PHE A 54 -6.97 5.64 11.44
N THR A 55 -8.25 5.60 11.80
CA THR A 55 -8.73 4.96 13.04
C THR A 55 -9.19 3.54 12.78
N ALA A 56 -10.14 3.32 11.87
CA ALA A 56 -10.74 2.00 11.62
C ALA A 56 -9.78 1.07 10.85
N ARG A 57 -9.13 1.59 9.80
CA ARG A 57 -8.32 0.78 8.88
C ARG A 57 -7.20 -0.01 9.57
N PRO A 58 -6.39 0.57 10.48
CA PRO A 58 -5.34 -0.19 11.17
C PRO A 58 -5.91 -1.30 12.07
N ILE A 59 -7.08 -1.07 12.69
CA ILE A 59 -7.74 -2.08 13.53
C ILE A 59 -8.32 -3.21 12.67
N PHE A 60 -8.90 -2.90 11.51
CA PHE A 60 -9.35 -3.95 10.58
C PHE A 60 -8.18 -4.78 10.04
N LEU A 61 -7.05 -4.15 9.76
CA LEU A 61 -5.83 -4.85 9.36
C LEU A 61 -5.29 -5.74 10.49
N LEU A 62 -5.31 -5.24 11.73
CA LEU A 62 -4.95 -6.01 12.91
C LEU A 62 -5.86 -7.23 13.09
N ALA A 63 -7.18 -7.06 12.97
CA ALA A 63 -8.16 -8.14 13.04
C ALA A 63 -7.94 -9.19 11.92
N MET A 64 -7.64 -8.74 10.70
CA MET A 64 -7.24 -9.62 9.60
C MET A 64 -5.99 -10.44 9.92
N CYS A 65 -4.95 -9.80 10.46
CA CYS A 65 -3.73 -10.49 10.87
C CYS A 65 -3.98 -11.49 11.99
N MET A 66 -4.86 -11.16 12.95
CA MET A 66 -5.27 -12.08 14.01
C MET A 66 -5.99 -13.32 13.46
N ILE A 67 -6.88 -13.15 12.47
CA ILE A 67 -7.56 -14.27 11.80
C ILE A 67 -6.56 -15.18 11.09
N ILE A 68 -5.64 -14.58 10.33
CA ILE A 68 -4.60 -15.32 9.60
C ILE A 68 -3.71 -16.08 10.59
N TYR A 69 -3.32 -15.43 11.69
CA TYR A 69 -2.56 -16.03 12.77
C TYR A 69 -3.30 -17.24 13.37
N GLN A 70 -4.57 -17.09 13.75
CA GLN A 70 -5.36 -18.18 14.31
C GLN A 70 -5.49 -19.35 13.34
N ALA A 71 -5.77 -19.07 12.06
CA ALA A 71 -5.89 -20.08 11.03
C ALA A 71 -4.58 -20.86 10.82
N MET A 72 -3.43 -20.22 10.99
CA MET A 72 -2.11 -20.83 10.76
C MET A 72 -1.53 -21.52 11.99
N VAL A 73 -1.66 -20.92 13.17
CA VAL A 73 -1.05 -21.42 14.42
C VAL A 73 -1.99 -22.35 15.17
N HIS A 74 -3.30 -22.08 15.14
CA HIS A 74 -4.31 -22.83 15.89
C HIS A 74 -5.49 -23.23 15.00
N PRO A 75 -5.28 -24.09 13.99
CA PRO A 75 -6.32 -24.44 13.01
C PRO A 75 -7.55 -25.09 13.65
N VAL A 76 -7.37 -25.86 14.74
CA VAL A 76 -8.48 -26.48 15.48
C VAL A 76 -9.35 -25.42 16.15
N THR A 77 -8.72 -24.46 16.84
CA THR A 77 -9.44 -23.33 17.46
C THR A 77 -10.14 -22.48 16.41
N PHE A 78 -9.48 -22.22 15.27
CA PHE A 78 -10.06 -21.48 14.16
C PHE A 78 -11.30 -22.18 13.56
N MET A 79 -11.26 -23.50 13.40
CA MET A 79 -12.41 -24.26 12.92
C MET A 79 -13.54 -24.22 13.96
N ALA A 80 -13.23 -24.36 15.25
CA ALA A 80 -14.23 -24.28 16.31
C ALA A 80 -14.91 -22.90 16.37
N THR A 81 -14.14 -21.80 16.35
CA THR A 81 -14.70 -20.43 16.37
C THR A 81 -15.51 -20.10 15.13
N LYS A 82 -15.10 -20.61 13.96
CA LYS A 82 -15.83 -20.43 12.71
C LYS A 82 -17.21 -21.09 12.70
N THR A 83 -17.39 -22.21 13.39
CA THR A 83 -18.61 -23.03 13.26
C THR A 83 -19.75 -22.53 14.14
N TRP A 84 -19.45 -21.81 15.22
CA TRP A 84 -20.42 -21.55 16.29
C TRP A 84 -20.93 -20.11 16.38
N PHE A 85 -20.19 -19.11 15.87
CA PHE A 85 -20.55 -17.72 16.10
C PHE A 85 -20.12 -16.80 14.97
N HIS A 86 -21.01 -15.92 14.53
CA HIS A 86 -20.74 -14.83 13.60
C HIS A 86 -19.98 -13.66 14.29
N TRP A 87 -18.92 -13.98 15.02
CA TRP A 87 -18.13 -13.03 15.84
C TRP A 87 -17.55 -11.87 15.00
N GLU A 88 -17.33 -12.11 13.71
CA GLU A 88 -16.79 -11.16 12.74
C GLU A 88 -17.64 -9.88 12.71
N TRP A 89 -18.97 -10.03 12.67
CA TRP A 89 -19.90 -8.89 12.63
C TRP A 89 -19.91 -8.11 13.93
N LEU A 90 -19.76 -8.80 15.07
CA LEU A 90 -19.61 -8.16 16.37
C LEU A 90 -18.34 -7.31 16.40
N VAL A 91 -17.19 -7.87 15.98
CA VAL A 91 -15.92 -7.13 15.92
C VAL A 91 -16.00 -5.96 14.95
N ILE A 92 -16.59 -6.15 13.76
CA ILE A 92 -16.80 -5.06 12.79
C ILE A 92 -17.63 -3.94 13.41
N THR A 93 -18.73 -4.28 14.08
CA THR A 93 -19.60 -3.30 14.75
C THR A 93 -18.85 -2.54 15.83
N LEU A 94 -18.07 -3.24 16.67
CA LEU A 94 -17.26 -2.60 17.71
C LEU A 94 -16.21 -1.65 17.13
N ILE A 95 -15.53 -2.03 16.06
CA ILE A 95 -14.53 -1.17 15.39
C ILE A 95 -15.19 0.09 14.84
N TRP A 96 -16.39 -0.03 14.25
CA TRP A 96 -17.14 1.12 13.76
C TRP A 96 -17.66 2.03 14.87
N ILE A 97 -18.18 1.47 15.95
CA ILE A 97 -18.60 2.24 17.14
C ILE A 97 -17.41 3.01 17.70
N TYR A 98 -16.26 2.34 17.88
CA TYR A 98 -15.03 2.97 18.32
C TYR A 98 -14.61 4.12 17.39
N THR A 99 -14.62 3.87 16.07
CA THR A 99 -14.27 4.87 15.05
C THR A 99 -15.19 6.08 15.12
N LEU A 100 -16.49 5.87 15.27
CA LEU A 100 -17.48 6.93 15.38
C LEU A 100 -17.25 7.77 16.64
N VAL A 101 -17.05 7.12 17.80
CA VAL A 101 -16.77 7.81 19.07
C VAL A 101 -15.52 8.68 18.96
N VAL A 102 -14.44 8.14 18.40
CA VAL A 102 -13.20 8.89 18.18
C VAL A 102 -13.42 10.08 17.25
N ASN A 103 -14.16 9.89 16.15
CA ASN A 103 -14.46 10.99 15.22
C ASN A 103 -15.26 12.10 15.89
N VAL A 104 -16.27 11.74 16.68
CA VAL A 104 -17.07 12.70 17.44
C VAL A 104 -16.20 13.47 18.44
N ALA A 105 -15.31 12.78 19.17
CA ALA A 105 -14.38 13.43 20.08
C ALA A 105 -13.42 14.40 19.37
N ILE A 106 -12.88 14.01 18.20
CA ILE A 106 -12.03 14.87 17.37
C ILE A 106 -12.78 16.14 16.94
N VAL A 107 -14.04 16.01 16.52
CA VAL A 107 -14.88 17.14 16.09
C VAL A 107 -15.19 18.08 17.25
N PHE A 108 -15.60 17.55 18.41
CA PHE A 108 -15.91 18.35 19.59
C PHE A 108 -14.69 19.10 20.13
N ASN A 109 -13.49 18.53 20.01
CA ASN A 109 -12.25 19.20 20.43
C ASN A 109 -11.63 20.06 19.33
N LYS A 110 -12.42 20.53 18.35
CA LYS A 110 -11.94 21.38 17.25
C LYS A 110 -10.66 20.85 16.59
N TYR A 111 -10.56 19.53 16.45
CA TYR A 111 -9.46 18.83 15.75
C TYR A 111 -8.10 18.82 16.46
N ASN A 112 -7.96 19.40 17.65
CA ASN A 112 -6.69 19.42 18.41
C ASN A 112 -6.13 18.01 18.69
N TYR A 113 -7.01 17.01 18.89
CA TYR A 113 -6.61 15.64 19.18
C TYR A 113 -6.48 14.73 17.96
N SER A 114 -6.68 15.22 16.74
CA SER A 114 -6.64 14.39 15.52
C SER A 114 -5.28 13.70 15.36
N TYR A 115 -4.20 14.47 15.37
CA TYR A 115 -2.82 13.99 15.27
C TYR A 115 -2.43 12.98 16.35
N PRO A 116 -2.53 13.30 17.67
CA PRO A 116 -2.09 12.37 18.71
C PRO A 116 -2.90 11.08 18.71
N VAL A 117 -4.20 11.13 18.38
CA VAL A 117 -5.02 9.93 18.25
C VAL A 117 -4.54 9.07 17.09
N PHE A 118 -4.30 9.64 15.90
CA PHE A 118 -3.81 8.86 14.76
C PHE A 118 -2.45 8.23 15.05
N VAL A 119 -1.52 8.99 15.65
CA VAL A 119 -0.20 8.48 16.07
C VAL A 119 -0.35 7.34 17.05
N ALA A 120 -1.15 7.49 18.11
CA ALA A 120 -1.37 6.45 19.12
C ALA A 120 -1.92 5.17 18.48
N MET A 121 -2.85 5.30 17.54
CA MET A 121 -3.43 4.13 16.86
C MET A 121 -2.40 3.39 16.01
N PHE A 122 -1.50 4.09 15.33
CA PHE A 122 -0.41 3.44 14.59
C PHE A 122 0.62 2.81 15.52
N LEU A 123 1.03 3.51 16.59
CA LEU A 123 2.01 3.00 17.55
C LEU A 123 1.52 1.75 18.27
N ILE A 124 0.21 1.61 18.52
CA ILE A 124 -0.38 0.42 19.12
C ILE A 124 -0.58 -0.69 18.08
N SER A 125 -1.19 -0.39 16.93
CA SER A 125 -1.57 -1.42 15.96
C SER A 125 -0.38 -2.05 15.22
N LEU A 126 0.65 -1.28 14.90
CA LEU A 126 1.82 -1.73 14.14
C LEU A 126 2.62 -2.84 14.84
N PRO A 127 3.05 -2.72 16.12
CA PRO A 127 3.80 -3.77 16.80
C PRO A 127 2.98 -5.05 16.99
N ILE A 128 1.68 -4.93 17.27
CA ILE A 128 0.80 -6.10 17.43
C ILE A 128 0.63 -6.82 16.08
N THR A 129 0.42 -6.05 15.00
CA THR A 129 0.35 -6.60 13.63
C THR A 129 1.66 -7.30 13.24
N MET A 130 2.80 -6.69 13.56
CA MET A 130 4.13 -7.28 13.37
C MET A 130 4.28 -8.60 14.11
N TYR A 131 3.89 -8.64 15.39
CA TYR A 131 3.95 -9.83 16.22
C TYR A 131 3.15 -10.98 15.61
N PHE A 132 1.90 -10.74 15.22
CA PHE A 132 1.06 -11.77 14.59
C PHE A 132 1.64 -12.26 13.28
N ASN A 133 2.14 -11.36 12.43
CA ASN A 133 2.70 -11.74 11.13
C ASN A 133 4.01 -12.51 11.27
N ILE A 134 4.91 -12.12 12.19
CA ILE A 134 6.13 -12.87 12.49
C ILE A 134 5.80 -14.26 13.02
N THR A 135 4.82 -14.37 13.91
CA THR A 135 4.45 -15.66 14.50
C THR A 135 3.76 -16.56 13.47
N ALA A 136 2.89 -16.02 12.62
CA ALA A 136 2.28 -16.74 11.51
C ALA A 136 3.36 -17.23 10.51
N VAL A 137 4.36 -16.39 10.21
CA VAL A 137 5.52 -16.77 9.40
C VAL A 137 6.32 -17.89 10.05
N ARG A 138 6.61 -17.80 11.36
CA ARG A 138 7.33 -18.85 12.09
C ARG A 138 6.57 -20.17 12.05
N ALA A 139 5.25 -20.14 12.23
CA ALA A 139 4.41 -21.33 12.15
C ALA A 139 4.35 -21.92 10.73
N LEU A 140 4.41 -21.07 9.69
CA LEU A 140 4.53 -21.52 8.30
C LEU A 140 5.89 -22.17 7.99
N ILE A 141 6.96 -21.70 8.63
CA ILE A 141 8.33 -22.21 8.47
C ILE A 141 8.57 -23.46 9.31
N SER A 142 7.98 -23.55 10.51
CA SER A 142 8.10 -24.73 11.37
C SER A 142 7.55 -25.96 10.64
N ARG A 143 8.45 -26.88 10.29
CA ARG A 143 8.12 -28.13 9.60
C ARG A 143 7.30 -29.01 10.55
N GLY A 144 6.33 -29.73 10.00
CA GLY A 144 5.68 -30.80 10.74
C GLY A 144 6.71 -31.91 11.02
N PRO A 145 6.67 -32.57 12.19
CA PRO A 145 7.57 -33.66 12.51
C PRO A 145 7.34 -34.80 11.50
N GLY A 146 8.36 -35.11 10.68
CA GLY A 146 8.36 -36.28 9.79
C GLY A 146 8.46 -36.05 8.28
N ASN A 147 8.75 -34.85 7.77
CA ASN A 147 8.88 -34.64 6.32
C ASN A 147 10.12 -33.79 5.96
N ASP A 148 11.30 -34.42 5.98
CA ASP A 148 12.59 -33.71 5.88
C ASP A 148 13.04 -33.33 4.47
N ASN A 149 12.49 -33.96 3.42
CA ASN A 149 13.03 -33.81 2.07
C ASN A 149 12.07 -33.20 1.02
N GLN A 150 10.87 -32.75 1.40
CA GLN A 150 9.93 -32.17 0.44
C GLN A 150 9.92 -30.65 0.49
N THR A 151 10.26 -30.03 -0.63
CA THR A 151 10.16 -28.59 -0.90
C THR A 151 8.83 -28.02 -0.40
N LEU A 152 8.87 -26.87 0.30
CA LEU A 152 7.67 -26.18 0.85
C LEU A 152 6.48 -26.28 -0.12
N ASN A 153 5.34 -26.80 0.35
CA ASN A 153 4.12 -26.89 -0.45
C ASN A 153 3.85 -25.55 -1.16
N PRO A 154 3.63 -25.54 -2.49
CA PRO A 154 3.45 -24.31 -3.27
C PRO A 154 2.37 -23.38 -2.70
N ALA A 155 1.33 -23.93 -2.06
CA ALA A 155 0.29 -23.16 -1.38
C ALA A 155 0.84 -22.38 -0.17
N LYS A 156 1.65 -23.01 0.68
CA LYS A 156 2.29 -22.38 1.85
C LYS A 156 3.25 -21.27 1.42
N ARG A 157 4.07 -21.52 0.39
CA ARG A 157 5.01 -20.52 -0.17
C ARG A 157 4.28 -19.31 -0.77
N LYS A 158 3.10 -19.52 -1.36
CA LYS A 158 2.26 -18.44 -1.91
C LYS A 158 1.64 -17.59 -0.79
N ALA A 159 1.08 -18.24 0.23
CA ALA A 159 0.51 -17.54 1.40
C ALA A 159 1.58 -16.72 2.14
N PHE A 160 2.78 -17.28 2.34
CA PHE A 160 3.93 -16.59 2.92
C PHE A 160 4.27 -15.31 2.16
N ARG A 161 4.42 -15.37 0.83
CA ARG A 161 4.72 -14.19 0.00
C ARG A 161 3.64 -13.11 0.08
N ILE A 162 2.37 -13.51 0.14
CA ILE A 162 1.25 -12.55 0.25
C ILE A 162 1.30 -11.81 1.58
N ILE A 163 1.38 -12.54 2.70
CA ILE A 163 1.40 -11.95 4.05
C ILE A 163 2.59 -11.01 4.19
N LEU A 164 3.75 -11.43 3.71
CA LEU A 164 4.96 -10.64 3.80
C LEU A 164 4.91 -9.38 2.94
N SER A 165 4.36 -9.48 1.73
CA SER A 165 4.15 -8.33 0.85
C SER A 165 3.19 -7.32 1.48
N ILE A 166 2.09 -7.79 2.08
CA ILE A 166 1.16 -6.94 2.82
C ILE A 166 1.91 -6.24 3.97
N GLN A 167 2.70 -6.99 4.76
CA GLN A 167 3.43 -6.41 5.88
C GLN A 167 4.43 -5.33 5.45
N LEU A 168 5.14 -5.56 4.36
CA LEU A 168 6.08 -4.59 3.80
C LEU A 168 5.34 -3.32 3.32
N VAL A 169 4.20 -3.48 2.65
CA VAL A 169 3.36 -2.36 2.20
C VAL A 169 2.79 -1.59 3.39
N LEU A 170 2.34 -2.27 4.44
CA LEU A 170 1.86 -1.66 5.68
C LEU A 170 2.96 -0.83 6.34
N LEU A 171 4.16 -1.39 6.48
CA LEU A 171 5.33 -0.65 6.97
C LEU A 171 5.62 0.58 6.12
N MET A 172 5.67 0.42 4.79
CA MET A 172 5.95 1.51 3.85
C MET A 172 4.93 2.64 3.94
N ILE A 173 3.66 2.35 4.22
CA ILE A 173 2.61 3.36 4.29
C ILE A 173 2.56 3.98 5.69
N TYR A 174 2.63 3.18 6.74
CA TYR A 174 2.33 3.63 8.10
C TYR A 174 3.54 4.17 8.84
N VAL A 175 4.75 3.64 8.63
CA VAL A 175 5.93 4.15 9.35
C VAL A 175 6.26 5.59 8.98
N PRO A 176 6.42 5.96 7.69
CA PRO A 176 6.80 7.34 7.39
C PRO A 176 5.63 8.32 7.60
N ARG A 177 4.39 7.84 7.58
CA ARG A 177 3.20 8.63 7.94
C ARG A 177 3.10 8.88 9.45
N THR A 178 3.38 7.88 10.28
CA THR A 178 3.42 8.04 11.74
C THR A 178 4.55 8.98 12.14
N TYR A 179 5.72 8.79 11.52
CA TYR A 179 6.86 9.67 11.68
C TYR A 179 6.50 11.12 11.33
N TYR A 180 5.85 11.34 10.17
CA TYR A 180 5.39 12.67 9.77
C TYR A 180 4.47 13.31 10.81
N TYR A 181 3.47 12.58 11.32
CA TYR A 181 2.57 13.12 12.33
C TYR A 181 3.22 13.39 13.68
N VAL A 182 4.19 12.56 14.08
CA VAL A 182 4.99 12.81 15.29
C VAL A 182 5.87 14.03 15.10
N HIS A 183 6.50 14.17 13.94
CA HIS A 183 7.33 15.31 13.59
C HIS A 183 6.51 16.61 13.58
N ASP A 184 5.40 16.65 12.82
CA ASP A 184 4.48 17.79 12.72
C ASP A 184 3.94 18.22 14.10
N TYR A 185 3.71 17.25 14.99
CA TYR A 185 3.27 17.52 16.36
C TYR A 185 4.37 18.07 17.28
N ILE A 186 5.61 17.61 17.14
CA ILE A 186 6.74 17.98 18.03
C ILE A 186 7.45 19.25 17.53
N ALA A 187 7.62 19.38 16.22
CA ALA A 187 8.30 20.46 15.54
C ALA A 187 7.47 20.85 14.31
N PRO A 188 6.49 21.78 14.45
CA PRO A 188 5.76 22.35 13.33
C PRO A 188 6.71 23.26 12.53
N MET A 189 7.60 22.63 11.78
CA MET A 189 8.40 23.23 10.72
C MET A 189 7.74 22.84 9.40
N ASP A 190 7.69 23.75 8.43
CA ASP A 190 7.02 23.63 7.12
C ASP A 190 7.62 22.54 6.18
N GLY A 191 8.27 21.52 6.73
CA GLY A 191 8.96 20.46 6.00
C GLY A 191 8.02 19.39 5.44
N GLU A 192 8.19 19.12 4.14
CA GLU A 192 7.44 18.10 3.43
C GLU A 192 7.68 16.66 3.93
N SER A 193 6.69 15.79 3.70
CA SER A 193 6.63 14.45 4.28
C SER A 193 7.74 13.49 3.78
N PRO A 194 8.44 12.75 4.67
CA PRO A 194 9.43 11.72 4.32
C PRO A 194 8.85 10.48 3.60
N THR A 195 7.53 10.41 3.42
CA THR A 195 6.89 9.39 2.55
C THR A 195 7.20 9.58 1.06
N LEU A 196 7.71 10.76 0.66
CA LEU A 196 8.01 11.10 -0.73
C LEU A 196 9.29 10.45 -1.26
N THR A 197 10.30 10.21 -0.42
CA THR A 197 11.64 9.72 -0.83
C THR A 197 11.69 8.22 -1.08
N ALA A 198 11.00 7.43 -0.27
CA ALA A 198 11.11 5.97 -0.30
C ALA A 198 10.34 5.32 -1.46
N ARG A 199 9.14 5.84 -1.77
CA ARG A 199 8.23 5.26 -2.78
C ARG A 199 8.83 5.18 -4.21
N PRO A 200 9.43 6.25 -4.77
CA PRO A 200 10.03 6.22 -6.11
C PRO A 200 11.12 5.15 -6.24
N ILE A 201 11.90 4.95 -5.18
CA ILE A 201 13.03 4.01 -5.16
C ILE A 201 12.51 2.57 -5.17
N PHE A 202 11.52 2.24 -4.34
CA PHE A 202 10.91 0.92 -4.36
C PHE A 202 10.22 0.63 -5.69
N LEU A 203 9.61 1.64 -6.30
CA LEU A 203 8.96 1.49 -7.59
C LEU A 203 9.98 1.25 -8.70
N LEU A 204 11.09 1.99 -8.72
CA LEU A 204 12.21 1.75 -9.63
C LEU A 204 12.77 0.34 -9.46
N ALA A 205 13.02 -0.09 -8.22
CA ALA A 205 13.49 -1.44 -7.90
C ALA A 205 12.55 -2.51 -8.47
N MET A 206 11.24 -2.37 -8.28
CA MET A 206 10.24 -3.26 -8.86
C MET A 206 10.28 -3.25 -10.39
N CYS A 207 10.44 -2.09 -11.03
CA CYS A 207 10.55 -1.99 -12.48
C CYS A 207 11.80 -2.71 -13.02
N VAL A 208 12.93 -2.58 -12.32
CA VAL A 208 14.18 -3.30 -12.64
C VAL A 208 13.99 -4.82 -12.49
N ILE A 209 13.32 -5.27 -11.43
CA ILE A 209 12.99 -6.70 -11.22
C ILE A 209 12.18 -7.23 -12.41
N PHE A 210 11.11 -6.52 -12.82
CA PHE A 210 10.29 -6.94 -13.95
C PHE A 210 11.04 -6.93 -15.28
N TYR A 211 11.86 -5.90 -15.50
CA TYR A 211 12.71 -5.80 -16.69
C TYR A 211 13.67 -6.99 -16.77
N LEU A 212 14.42 -7.28 -15.71
CA LEU A 212 15.34 -8.41 -15.68
C LEU A 212 14.60 -9.74 -15.87
N ALA A 213 13.45 -9.94 -15.23
CA ALA A 213 12.69 -11.17 -15.33
C ALA A 213 12.17 -11.45 -16.75
N ILE A 214 11.85 -10.40 -17.52
CA ILE A 214 11.20 -10.53 -18.84
C ILE A 214 12.21 -10.43 -19.99
N VAL A 215 13.13 -9.46 -19.91
CA VAL A 215 14.09 -9.18 -20.99
C VAL A 215 15.33 -10.07 -20.88
N HIS A 216 15.78 -10.36 -19.66
CA HIS A 216 16.99 -11.14 -19.40
C HIS A 216 16.75 -12.29 -18.41
N PRO A 217 15.92 -13.29 -18.78
CA PRO A 217 15.48 -14.35 -17.87
C PRO A 217 16.64 -15.19 -17.33
N VAL A 218 17.72 -15.36 -18.10
CA VAL A 218 18.94 -16.07 -17.65
C VAL A 218 19.61 -15.30 -16.51
N THR A 219 19.81 -13.99 -16.67
CA THR A 219 20.38 -13.12 -15.63
C THR A 219 19.49 -13.09 -14.39
N TYR A 220 18.18 -13.01 -14.56
CA TYR A 220 17.22 -13.06 -13.45
C TYR A 220 17.27 -14.41 -12.71
N MET A 221 17.33 -15.53 -13.44
CA MET A 221 17.42 -16.87 -12.83
C MET A 221 18.73 -17.03 -12.08
N THR A 222 19.86 -16.60 -12.63
CA THR A 222 21.17 -16.65 -11.96
C THR A 222 21.21 -15.77 -10.70
N ALA A 223 20.67 -14.54 -10.79
CA ALA A 223 20.57 -13.62 -9.65
C ALA A 223 19.67 -14.18 -8.53
N LYS A 224 18.58 -14.86 -8.89
CA LYS A 224 17.66 -15.50 -7.96
C LYS A 224 18.29 -16.68 -7.21
N THR A 225 19.27 -17.37 -7.80
CA THR A 225 19.96 -18.51 -7.17
C THR A 225 20.97 -18.08 -6.11
N TRP A 226 21.58 -16.90 -6.28
CA TRP A 226 22.77 -16.52 -5.50
C TRP A 226 22.50 -15.87 -4.15
N LEU A 227 21.38 -15.16 -4.00
CA LEU A 227 20.93 -14.66 -2.71
C LEU A 227 19.49 -14.18 -2.87
N HIS A 228 18.80 -14.02 -1.76
CA HIS A 228 17.55 -13.27 -1.63
C HIS A 228 17.73 -11.78 -2.01
N TRP A 229 18.22 -11.48 -3.22
CA TRP A 229 18.62 -10.16 -3.70
C TRP A 229 17.48 -9.14 -3.68
N GLU A 230 16.24 -9.59 -3.88
CA GLU A 230 15.02 -8.78 -3.69
C GLU A 230 15.00 -8.11 -2.31
N TRP A 231 15.46 -8.84 -1.28
CA TRP A 231 15.54 -8.35 0.09
C TRP A 231 16.69 -7.39 0.30
N LEU A 232 17.82 -7.64 -0.35
CA LEU A 232 18.96 -6.74 -0.30
C LEU A 232 18.59 -5.40 -0.93
N VAL A 233 17.92 -5.40 -2.08
CA VAL A 233 17.43 -4.19 -2.75
C VAL A 233 16.42 -3.45 -1.86
N VAL A 234 15.49 -4.18 -1.23
CA VAL A 234 14.52 -3.57 -0.31
C VAL A 234 15.21 -2.95 0.92
N SER A 235 16.13 -3.67 1.55
CA SER A 235 16.87 -3.19 2.72
C SER A 235 17.74 -1.98 2.38
N LEU A 236 18.45 -2.00 1.25
CA LEU A 236 19.23 -0.86 0.78
C LEU A 236 18.33 0.34 0.47
N GLY A 237 17.18 0.12 -0.16
CA GLY A 237 16.19 1.17 -0.42
C GLY A 237 15.72 1.85 0.87
N TRP A 238 15.50 1.07 1.93
CA TRP A 238 15.16 1.61 3.25
C TRP A 238 16.30 2.36 3.92
N ILE A 239 17.52 1.81 3.92
CA ILE A 239 18.70 2.47 4.49
C ILE A 239 18.91 3.82 3.80
N TYR A 240 18.82 3.85 2.47
CA TYR A 240 18.93 5.08 1.70
C TYR A 240 17.81 6.07 2.04
N ALA A 241 16.55 5.64 2.03
CA ALA A 241 15.42 6.52 2.35
C ALA A 241 15.55 7.10 3.77
N MET A 242 15.93 6.29 4.75
CA MET A 242 16.17 6.76 6.12
C MET A 242 17.36 7.72 6.19
N ALA A 243 18.47 7.44 5.51
CA ALA A 243 19.63 8.34 5.47
C ALA A 243 19.28 9.70 4.85
N VAL A 244 18.50 9.71 3.76
CA VAL A 244 18.00 10.94 3.14
C VAL A 244 17.09 11.69 4.10
N ASN A 245 16.17 11.02 4.79
CA ASN A 245 15.28 11.67 5.77
C ASN A 245 16.07 12.23 6.97
N VAL A 246 17.08 11.52 7.47
CA VAL A 246 17.97 12.03 8.53
C VAL A 246 18.74 13.27 8.06
N ALA A 247 19.24 13.26 6.81
CA ALA A 247 19.91 14.41 6.24
C ALA A 247 18.99 15.63 6.11
N VAL A 248 17.71 15.45 5.75
CA VAL A 248 16.70 16.53 5.74
C VAL A 248 16.60 17.20 7.10
N ILE A 249 16.44 16.39 8.15
CA ILE A 249 16.21 16.86 9.51
C ILE A 249 17.41 17.63 10.03
N VAL A 250 18.61 17.13 9.77
CA VAL A 250 19.85 17.71 10.32
C VAL A 250 20.25 18.99 9.61
N HIS A 251 19.96 19.10 8.32
CA HIS A 251 20.54 20.18 7.51
C HIS A 251 19.62 21.37 7.24
N GLU A 252 18.31 21.35 7.52
CA GLU A 252 17.41 22.54 7.33
C GLU A 252 17.63 23.31 6.00
N ILE A 253 17.90 22.62 4.89
CA ILE A 253 18.52 23.24 3.70
C ILE A 253 17.67 23.13 2.43
N SER A 254 17.56 24.25 1.70
CA SER A 254 16.98 24.42 0.35
C SER A 254 17.67 23.62 -0.78
N ILE A 255 18.90 23.15 -0.58
CA ILE A 255 19.58 22.18 -1.46
C ILE A 255 18.84 20.84 -1.45
N PHE A 256 18.08 20.55 -0.39
CA PHE A 256 17.25 19.35 -0.32
C PHE A 256 16.19 19.36 -1.42
N ASP A 257 15.49 20.47 -1.65
CA ASP A 257 14.50 20.53 -2.73
C ASP A 257 15.13 20.22 -4.08
N LEU A 258 16.34 20.72 -4.35
CA LEU A 258 17.07 20.44 -5.59
C LEU A 258 17.52 18.97 -5.68
N ILE A 259 18.14 18.42 -4.64
CA ILE A 259 18.61 17.02 -4.61
C ILE A 259 17.44 16.05 -4.65
N PHE A 260 16.38 16.35 -3.90
CA PHE A 260 15.14 15.59 -3.86
C PHE A 260 14.46 15.59 -5.21
N THR A 261 14.27 16.77 -5.82
CA THR A 261 13.82 16.97 -7.20
C THR A 261 14.64 16.12 -8.15
N VAL A 262 15.97 16.27 -8.17
CA VAL A 262 16.88 15.56 -9.09
C VAL A 262 16.82 14.04 -8.89
N LEU A 263 16.83 13.52 -7.67
CA LEU A 263 16.73 12.09 -7.39
C LEU A 263 15.35 11.52 -7.74
N PHE A 264 14.30 12.27 -7.45
CA PHE A 264 12.92 11.93 -7.81
C PHE A 264 12.75 11.87 -9.33
N TYR A 265 13.30 12.83 -10.08
CA TYR A 265 13.31 12.81 -11.55
C TYR A 265 14.07 11.61 -12.09
N ASN A 266 15.31 11.40 -11.65
CA ASN A 266 16.14 10.32 -12.15
C ASN A 266 15.49 8.96 -11.92
N THR A 267 14.93 8.72 -10.73
CA THR A 267 14.25 7.45 -10.43
C THR A 267 12.96 7.26 -11.22
N TYR A 268 12.20 8.33 -11.44
CA TYR A 268 10.96 8.32 -12.23
C TYR A 268 11.21 8.06 -13.73
N PHE A 269 12.15 8.78 -14.35
CA PHE A 269 12.49 8.59 -15.76
C PHE A 269 13.00 7.18 -16.03
N LEU A 270 13.87 6.66 -15.17
CA LEU A 270 14.34 5.28 -15.25
C LEU A 270 13.19 4.28 -15.10
N SER A 271 12.24 4.53 -14.20
CA SER A 271 11.06 3.66 -14.01
C SER A 271 10.19 3.60 -15.28
N ILE A 272 9.93 4.74 -15.93
CA ILE A 272 9.20 4.76 -17.21
C ILE A 272 9.97 4.00 -18.28
N PHE A 273 11.27 4.25 -18.39
CA PHE A 273 12.13 3.57 -19.36
C PHE A 273 12.05 2.05 -19.22
N PHE A 274 12.21 1.52 -18.01
CA PHE A 274 12.12 0.08 -17.76
C PHE A 274 10.73 -0.49 -18.06
N ASN A 275 9.64 0.21 -17.72
CA ASN A 275 8.29 -0.24 -18.05
C ASN A 275 8.05 -0.29 -19.56
N ILE A 276 8.47 0.75 -20.30
CA ILE A 276 8.34 0.78 -21.77
C ILE A 276 9.18 -0.32 -22.40
N ALA A 277 10.43 -0.52 -21.95
CA ALA A 277 11.30 -1.58 -22.45
C ALA A 277 10.68 -2.97 -22.21
N THR A 278 10.09 -3.18 -21.03
CA THR A 278 9.40 -4.42 -20.67
C THR A 278 8.14 -4.64 -21.51
N LEU A 279 7.34 -3.60 -21.75
CA LEU A 279 6.17 -3.67 -22.63
C LEU A 279 6.56 -3.96 -24.08
N ARG A 280 7.65 -3.34 -24.58
CA ARG A 280 8.19 -3.63 -25.92
C ARG A 280 8.62 -5.08 -26.04
N ALA A 281 9.37 -5.60 -25.07
CA ALA A 281 9.80 -7.00 -25.04
C ALA A 281 8.61 -7.98 -24.96
N LEU A 282 7.55 -7.63 -24.23
CA LEU A 282 6.31 -8.41 -24.21
C LEU A 282 5.54 -8.35 -25.53
N SER A 283 5.56 -7.20 -26.21
CA SER A 283 4.87 -7.00 -27.50
C SER A 283 5.59 -7.64 -28.69
N SER A 284 6.92 -7.74 -28.64
CA SER A 284 7.75 -8.32 -29.72
C SER A 284 7.85 -9.83 -29.67
N SER A 285 7.41 -10.46 -28.57
CA SER A 285 7.38 -11.91 -28.44
C SER A 285 6.29 -12.50 -29.36
N LYS A 286 6.69 -13.04 -30.52
CA LYS A 286 5.78 -13.70 -31.48
C LYS A 286 4.80 -14.65 -30.76
N PRO A 287 3.51 -14.65 -31.13
CA PRO A 287 2.53 -15.59 -30.58
C PRO A 287 2.97 -17.00 -30.94
N GLY A 288 3.52 -17.71 -29.97
CA GLY A 288 3.83 -19.13 -30.10
C GLY A 288 2.53 -19.94 -30.06
N ILE A 289 2.46 -20.97 -30.88
CA ILE A 289 1.36 -21.95 -30.99
C ILE A 289 1.20 -22.63 -29.62
N GLY A 290 0.40 -22.05 -28.72
CA GLY A 290 0.25 -22.52 -27.34
C GLY A 290 -0.58 -21.55 -26.50
N GLY A 291 -1.89 -21.77 -26.44
CA GLY A 291 -2.87 -20.85 -25.85
C GLY A 291 -2.69 -20.51 -24.35
N THR A 292 -1.90 -21.30 -23.59
CA THR A 292 -1.64 -21.04 -22.16
C THR A 292 -0.54 -20.00 -21.92
N LEU A 293 0.52 -20.01 -22.75
CA LEU A 293 1.62 -19.06 -22.65
C LEU A 293 1.16 -17.64 -23.02
N ASP A 294 0.24 -17.55 -23.97
CA ASP A 294 -0.30 -16.28 -24.47
C ASP A 294 -1.17 -15.57 -23.43
N LEU A 295 -1.93 -16.34 -22.62
CA LEU A 295 -2.72 -15.81 -21.52
C LEU A 295 -1.85 -15.22 -20.40
N ALA A 296 -0.75 -15.91 -20.04
CA ALA A 296 0.19 -15.44 -19.02
C ALA A 296 0.90 -14.14 -19.47
N LYS A 297 1.34 -14.07 -20.73
CA LYS A 297 1.92 -12.86 -21.33
C LYS A 297 0.93 -11.70 -21.36
N ARG A 298 -0.30 -11.92 -21.83
CA ARG A 298 -1.35 -10.89 -21.88
C ARG A 298 -1.75 -10.39 -20.49
N LYS A 299 -1.61 -11.24 -19.46
CA LYS A 299 -1.80 -10.83 -18.07
C LYS A 299 -0.65 -9.96 -17.57
N ALA A 300 0.61 -10.37 -17.81
CA ALA A 300 1.78 -9.58 -17.46
C ALA A 300 1.78 -8.22 -18.14
N PHE A 301 1.44 -8.18 -19.44
CA PHE A 301 1.29 -6.94 -20.21
C PHE A 301 0.27 -6.00 -19.59
N ARG A 302 -0.93 -6.49 -19.24
CA ARG A 302 -1.95 -5.66 -18.57
C ARG A 302 -1.52 -5.14 -17.20
N ILE A 303 -0.80 -5.94 -16.42
CA ILE A 303 -0.28 -5.51 -15.11
C ILE A 303 0.75 -4.40 -15.28
N ILE A 304 1.73 -4.60 -16.17
CA ILE A 304 2.83 -3.63 -16.39
C ILE A 304 2.29 -2.34 -17.01
N LEU A 305 1.33 -2.44 -17.95
CA LEU A 305 0.64 -1.29 -18.50
C LEU A 305 -0.12 -0.52 -17.41
N GLY A 306 -0.81 -1.23 -16.52
CA GLY A 306 -1.46 -0.62 -15.36
C GLY A 306 -0.48 0.10 -14.44
N ILE A 307 0.67 -0.52 -14.13
CA ILE A 307 1.74 0.09 -13.33
C ILE A 307 2.27 1.35 -14.02
N LEU A 308 2.52 1.32 -15.33
CA LEU A 308 2.97 2.48 -16.10
C LEU A 308 1.95 3.63 -16.08
N VAL A 309 0.66 3.33 -16.28
CA VAL A 309 -0.40 4.34 -16.21
C VAL A 309 -0.51 4.93 -14.80
N LEU A 310 -0.43 4.10 -13.76
CA LEU A 310 -0.43 4.56 -12.36
C LEU A 310 0.80 5.41 -12.03
N LEU A 311 1.96 5.03 -12.55
CA LEU A 311 3.20 5.81 -12.47
C LEU A 311 3.00 7.20 -13.07
N LEU A 312 2.51 7.27 -14.31
CA LEU A 312 2.26 8.54 -14.99
C LEU A 312 1.24 9.40 -14.20
N LEU A 313 0.12 8.82 -13.77
CA LEU A 313 -0.91 9.53 -13.02
C LEU A 313 -0.46 9.97 -11.62
N TYR A 314 0.46 9.26 -10.99
CA TYR A 314 0.96 9.64 -9.66
C TYR A 314 2.11 10.65 -9.73
N TYR A 315 3.04 10.47 -10.67
CA TYR A 315 4.30 11.21 -10.67
C TYR A 315 4.29 12.43 -11.57
N VAL A 316 3.61 12.40 -12.73
CA VAL A 316 3.50 13.60 -13.60
C VAL A 316 2.89 14.79 -12.85
N PRO A 317 1.77 14.63 -12.11
CA PRO A 317 1.20 15.73 -11.36
C PRO A 317 2.17 16.27 -10.31
N ARG A 318 2.79 15.39 -9.50
CA ARG A 318 3.77 15.83 -8.49
C ARG A 318 4.97 16.56 -9.10
N VAL A 319 5.51 16.03 -10.19
CA VAL A 319 6.57 16.68 -10.96
C VAL A 319 6.14 18.08 -11.36
N TYR A 320 4.95 18.21 -11.95
CA TYR A 320 4.42 19.49 -12.35
C TYR A 320 4.26 20.45 -11.16
N TYR A 321 3.74 19.97 -10.03
CA TYR A 321 3.65 20.72 -8.78
C TYR A 321 5.00 21.27 -8.31
N PHE A 322 6.06 20.48 -8.37
CA PHE A 322 7.39 20.88 -7.90
C PHE A 322 8.13 21.81 -8.87
N VAL A 323 7.96 21.65 -10.18
CA VAL A 323 8.70 22.46 -11.17
C VAL A 323 8.03 23.81 -11.39
N TYR A 324 6.69 23.86 -11.29
CA TYR A 324 5.92 25.07 -11.58
C TYR A 324 6.42 26.33 -10.83
N PRO A 325 6.74 26.29 -9.53
CA PRO A 325 7.28 27.44 -8.79
C PRO A 325 8.57 28.00 -9.39
N PHE A 326 9.40 27.16 -10.01
CA PHE A 326 10.67 27.57 -10.62
C PHE A 326 10.50 28.17 -12.03
N ILE A 327 9.42 27.83 -12.73
CA ILE A 327 9.13 28.33 -14.08
C ILE A 327 8.32 29.64 -14.01
N ALA A 328 7.37 29.74 -13.09
CA ALA A 328 6.43 30.86 -12.98
C ALA A 328 6.21 31.32 -11.52
N PRO A 329 7.20 31.97 -10.89
CA PRO A 329 7.16 32.33 -9.47
C PRO A 329 6.06 33.35 -9.12
N MET A 330 5.62 34.17 -10.08
CA MET A 330 4.64 35.24 -9.84
C MET A 330 3.19 34.74 -9.70
N ASP A 331 2.91 33.49 -10.06
CA ASP A 331 1.57 32.87 -9.97
C ASP A 331 1.48 31.80 -8.87
N LEU A 332 2.49 31.69 -7.98
CA LEU A 332 2.60 30.61 -7.01
C LEU A 332 1.38 30.51 -6.07
N GLU A 333 0.86 31.64 -5.60
CA GLU A 333 -0.28 31.65 -4.67
C GLU A 333 -1.56 31.14 -5.34
N ARG A 334 -1.79 31.57 -6.59
CA ARG A 334 -2.91 31.09 -7.41
C ARG A 334 -2.75 29.62 -7.78
N PHE A 335 -1.54 29.19 -8.10
CA PHE A 335 -1.21 27.80 -8.39
C PHE A 335 -1.46 26.91 -7.19
N MET A 336 -0.93 27.25 -6.01
CA MET A 336 -1.07 26.46 -4.78
C MET A 336 -2.53 26.32 -4.36
N CYS A 337 -3.33 27.39 -4.46
CA CYS A 337 -4.74 27.36 -4.10
C CYS A 337 -5.62 26.62 -5.13
N ALA A 338 -5.49 26.92 -6.42
CA ALA A 338 -6.41 26.42 -7.44
C ALA A 338 -5.96 25.11 -8.10
N GLU A 339 -4.68 24.99 -8.44
CA GLU A 339 -4.18 23.88 -9.27
C GLU A 339 -3.43 22.83 -8.44
N GLY A 340 -2.65 23.27 -7.45
CA GLY A 340 -1.78 22.43 -6.64
C GLY A 340 -2.52 21.39 -5.82
N SER A 341 -3.67 21.78 -5.25
CA SER A 341 -4.59 20.88 -4.56
C SER A 341 -5.12 19.78 -5.49
N VAL A 342 -5.50 20.11 -6.72
CA VAL A 342 -5.97 19.17 -7.77
C VAL A 342 -4.88 18.20 -8.18
N ILE A 343 -3.69 18.73 -8.38
CA ILE A 343 -2.51 18.00 -8.79
C ILE A 343 -2.08 16.99 -7.71
N MET A 344 -2.22 17.33 -6.42
CA MET A 344 -1.91 16.45 -5.30
C MET A 344 -2.96 15.38 -5.00
N VAL A 345 -4.19 15.51 -5.53
CA VAL A 345 -5.25 14.50 -5.42
C VAL A 345 -5.00 13.28 -6.31
N LEU A 346 -4.52 13.47 -7.55
CA LEU A 346 -4.24 12.39 -8.50
C LEU A 346 -3.34 11.27 -7.93
N PRO A 347 -2.24 11.57 -7.23
CA PRO A 347 -1.44 10.59 -6.50
C PRO A 347 -2.22 9.74 -5.49
N LYS A 348 -3.22 10.31 -4.82
CA LYS A 348 -4.01 9.58 -3.81
C LYS A 348 -4.99 8.61 -4.47
N VAL A 349 -5.47 8.91 -5.67
CA VAL A 349 -6.30 8.00 -6.47
C VAL A 349 -5.52 6.74 -6.85
N SER A 350 -4.22 6.87 -7.15
CA SER A 350 -3.39 5.70 -7.46
C SER A 350 -3.24 4.74 -6.26
N GLU A 351 -3.33 5.22 -5.02
CA GLU A 351 -3.28 4.37 -3.81
C GLU A 351 -4.48 3.42 -3.70
N LEU A 352 -5.60 3.70 -4.38
CA LEU A 352 -6.80 2.84 -4.44
C LEU A 352 -6.60 1.62 -5.34
N SER A 353 -5.65 1.67 -6.27
CA SER A 353 -5.42 0.60 -7.24
C SER A 353 -4.81 -0.66 -6.60
N MET A 354 -3.95 -0.51 -5.57
CA MET A 354 -3.30 -1.63 -4.89
C MET A 354 -4.30 -2.56 -4.18
N PRO A 355 -5.25 -2.06 -3.37
CA PRO A 355 -6.33 -2.87 -2.80
C PRO A 355 -7.20 -3.55 -3.85
N ALA A 356 -7.50 -2.89 -4.97
CA ALA A 356 -8.31 -3.45 -6.06
C ALA A 356 -7.60 -4.62 -6.77
N ILE A 357 -6.29 -4.49 -7.02
CA ILE A 357 -5.47 -5.57 -7.59
C ILE A 357 -5.35 -6.75 -6.62
N PHE A 358 -5.27 -6.46 -5.32
CA PHE A 358 -5.26 -7.47 -4.26
C PHE A 358 -6.59 -8.24 -4.19
N LEU A 359 -7.73 -7.54 -4.22
CA LEU A 359 -9.09 -8.10 -4.30
C LEU A 359 -9.26 -9.00 -5.52
N TYR A 360 -8.84 -8.54 -6.70
CA TYR A 360 -8.91 -9.33 -7.93
C TYR A 360 -8.08 -10.61 -7.82
N SER A 361 -6.93 -10.53 -7.15
CA SER A 361 -6.04 -11.68 -6.92
C SER A 361 -6.61 -12.68 -5.91
N LEU A 362 -7.29 -12.20 -4.86
CA LEU A 362 -7.97 -13.03 -3.86
C LEU A 362 -9.24 -13.71 -4.41
N HIS A 363 -10.06 -12.98 -5.16
CA HIS A 363 -11.24 -13.55 -5.81
C HIS A 363 -10.84 -14.73 -6.73
N LYS A 364 -9.77 -14.56 -7.51
CA LYS A 364 -9.23 -15.61 -8.38
C LYS A 364 -8.68 -16.81 -7.61
N LEU A 365 -8.18 -16.62 -6.39
CA LEU A 365 -7.70 -17.67 -5.50
C LEU A 365 -8.84 -18.54 -4.94
N GLY A 366 -9.94 -17.91 -4.54
CA GLY A 366 -11.13 -18.63 -4.04
C GLY A 366 -11.85 -19.45 -5.12
N VAL A 367 -11.71 -19.06 -6.39
CA VAL A 367 -12.24 -19.81 -7.55
C VAL A 367 -11.34 -21.00 -7.92
N SER A 368 -10.01 -20.83 -7.88
CA SER A 368 -9.06 -21.91 -8.19
C SER A 368 -9.09 -23.03 -7.17
N SER A 369 -9.25 -22.72 -5.87
CA SER A 369 -9.37 -23.73 -4.81
C SER A 369 -10.66 -24.58 -4.90
N LYS A 370 -11.65 -24.16 -5.71
CA LYS A 370 -12.90 -24.89 -5.96
C LYS A 370 -12.86 -25.74 -7.23
N ALA A 371 -11.82 -25.60 -8.05
CA ALA A 371 -11.64 -26.42 -9.26
C ALA A 371 -10.80 -27.68 -8.99
N ASP A 372 -10.10 -27.73 -7.85
CA ASP A 372 -9.23 -28.85 -7.45
C ASP A 372 -9.86 -29.78 -6.39
N ASN A 373 -11.15 -29.62 -6.10
CA ASN A 373 -12.00 -30.53 -5.32
C ASN A 373 -13.26 -30.83 -6.15
#